data_AF-A0A2U1IWK8-F1
#
_entry.id   AF-A0A2U1IWK8-F1
#
_cell.length_a   1.000
_cell.length_b   1.000
_cell.length_c   1.000
_cell.angle_alpha   90.00
_cell.angle_beta   90.00
_cell.angle_gamma   90.00
#
_symmetry.space_group_name_H-M   'P 1'
#
loop_
_entity.id
_entity.type
_entity.pdbx_description
1 polymer ?
#
loop_
_entity_poly.entity_id
_entity_poly.type
_entity_poly.pdbx_seq_one_letter_code
_entity_poly.pdbx_strand_id
1 'polypeptide(L)'
;MISVDPEYNWNLLVAALMGAQCFYTSVRVNAARKNYNLEYPDMGSGRFSVKLSDKDWKDFNNIMRTHQNYVEQLPIAISAALIGGLYYPKLSAILGGIYILGRAFYSFGYKRFGPSGRMVGAITLDVGLLGMMGAGFVGIIKGLMST
;
A
#
# COMPACT_ATOMS: atom_id res chain seq x y z
N MET A 1 -30.15 -12.26 3.19
CA MET A 1 -28.82 -12.89 3.06
C MET A 1 -28.05 -12.06 2.04
N ILE A 2 -26.86 -11.56 2.34
CA ILE A 2 -26.03 -10.85 1.34
C ILE A 2 -25.55 -11.93 0.37
N SER A 3 -26.11 -11.95 -0.84
CA SER A 3 -25.57 -12.77 -1.92
C SER A 3 -24.40 -12.02 -2.54
N VAL A 4 -23.23 -12.64 -2.59
CA VAL A 4 -22.01 -12.03 -3.11
C VAL A 4 -21.80 -12.54 -4.53
N ASP A 5 -21.71 -11.61 -5.49
CA ASP A 5 -21.45 -11.94 -6.90
C ASP A 5 -20.12 -12.71 -7.05
N PRO A 6 -20.04 -13.77 -7.90
CA PRO A 6 -18.78 -14.46 -8.16
C PRO A 6 -17.62 -13.55 -8.58
N GLU A 7 -17.90 -12.41 -9.22
CA GLU A 7 -16.92 -11.39 -9.59
C GLU A 7 -16.28 -10.70 -8.38
N TYR A 8 -16.90 -10.78 -7.20
CA TYR A 8 -16.32 -10.27 -5.96
C TYR A 8 -14.98 -10.93 -5.61
N ASN A 9 -14.74 -12.17 -6.08
CA ASN A 9 -13.47 -12.87 -5.89
C ASN A 9 -12.26 -12.07 -6.40
N TRP A 10 -12.46 -11.19 -7.39
CA TRP A 10 -11.41 -10.27 -7.84
C TRP A 10 -10.97 -9.30 -6.75
N ASN A 11 -11.88 -8.84 -5.90
CA ASN A 11 -11.57 -7.94 -4.79
C ASN A 11 -10.85 -8.68 -3.65
N LEU A 12 -11.20 -9.95 -3.41
CA LEU A 12 -10.46 -10.83 -2.50
C LEU A 12 -9.02 -11.04 -2.98
N LEU A 13 -8.85 -11.31 -4.28
CA LEU A 13 -7.52 -11.45 -4.89
C LEU A 13 -6.71 -10.16 -4.75
N VAL A 14 -7.30 -9.00 -5.06
CA VAL A 14 -6.66 -7.69 -4.88
C VAL A 14 -6.22 -7.47 -3.44
N ALA A 15 -7.10 -7.71 -2.46
CA ALA A 15 -6.76 -7.56 -1.04
C ALA A 15 -5.61 -8.49 -0.61
N ALA A 16 -5.63 -9.74 -1.07
CA ALA A 16 -4.54 -10.69 -0.82
C ALA A 16 -3.22 -10.24 -1.45
N LEU A 17 -3.25 -9.71 -2.68
CA LEU A 17 -2.07 -9.19 -3.37
C LEU A 17 -1.51 -7.93 -2.69
N MET A 18 -2.36 -7.03 -2.18
CA MET A 18 -1.91 -5.88 -1.38
C MET A 18 -1.16 -6.36 -0.12
N GLY A 19 -1.72 -7.34 0.59
CA GLY A 19 -1.07 -7.96 1.75
C GLY A 19 0.28 -8.60 1.40
N ALA A 20 0.33 -9.38 0.32
CA ALA A 20 1.57 -10.00 -0.17
C ALA A 20 2.62 -8.96 -0.56
N GLN A 21 2.22 -7.87 -1.23
CA GLN A 21 3.12 -6.78 -1.61
C GLN A 21 3.61 -5.99 -0.39
N CYS A 22 2.77 -5.78 0.62
CA CYS A 22 3.20 -5.17 1.89
C CYS A 22 4.20 -6.07 2.62
N PHE A 23 3.94 -7.37 2.70
CA PHE A 23 4.87 -8.35 3.26
C PHE A 23 6.22 -8.34 2.53
N TYR A 24 6.21 -8.27 1.19
CA TYR A 24 7.44 -8.12 0.40
C TYR A 24 8.26 -6.89 0.85
N THR A 25 7.63 -5.74 1.12
CA THR A 25 8.36 -4.56 1.62
C THR A 25 9.00 -4.79 3.01
N SER A 26 8.38 -5.61 3.87
CA SER A 26 8.99 -6.04 5.14
C SER A 26 10.24 -6.89 4.91
N VAL A 27 10.19 -7.84 3.97
CA VAL A 27 11.38 -8.64 3.57
C VAL A 27 12.51 -7.73 3.07
N ARG A 28 12.18 -6.65 2.34
CA ARG A 28 13.18 -5.65 1.90
C ARG A 28 13.81 -4.89 3.05
N VAL A 29 13.04 -4.51 4.07
CA VAL A 29 13.57 -3.89 5.30
C VAL A 29 14.51 -4.85 6.01
N ASN A 30 14.14 -6.12 6.16
CA ASN A 30 14.99 -7.14 6.80
C ASN A 30 16.30 -7.36 6.04
N ALA A 31 16.26 -7.38 4.71
CA ALA A 31 17.48 -7.44 3.90
C ALA A 31 18.36 -6.20 4.10
N ALA A 32 17.77 -5.00 4.14
CA ALA A 32 18.51 -3.77 4.39
C ALA A 32 19.15 -3.75 5.79
N ARG A 33 18.44 -4.21 6.82
CA ARG A 33 18.98 -4.34 8.18
C ARG A 33 20.25 -5.20 8.21
N LYS A 34 20.23 -6.35 7.53
CA LYS A 34 21.40 -7.23 7.42
C LYS A 34 22.56 -6.53 6.69
N ASN A 35 22.27 -5.83 5.60
CA ASN A 35 23.30 -5.15 4.80
C ASN A 35 23.97 -4.00 5.57
N TYR A 36 23.22 -3.27 6.39
CA TYR A 36 23.71 -2.14 7.16
C TYR A 36 24.09 -2.48 8.61
N ASN A 37 24.05 -3.76 8.99
CA ASN A 37 24.27 -4.23 10.37
C ASN A 37 23.42 -3.46 11.41
N LEU A 38 22.15 -3.22 11.09
CA LEU A 38 21.21 -2.52 11.96
C LEU A 38 20.39 -3.49 12.79
N GLU A 39 20.66 -3.49 14.09
CA GLU A 39 19.93 -4.28 15.08
C GLU A 39 18.57 -3.66 15.43
N TYR A 40 17.69 -4.49 15.97
CA TYR A 40 16.46 -4.02 16.60
C TYR A 40 16.77 -3.34 17.94
N PRO A 41 15.96 -2.36 18.39
CA PRO A 41 14.69 -1.89 17.81
C PRO A 41 14.85 -0.69 16.86
N ASP A 42 16.03 -0.43 16.30
CA ASP A 42 16.28 0.79 15.51
C ASP A 42 15.45 0.84 14.23
N MET A 43 14.83 1.98 13.94
CA MET A 43 14.00 2.22 12.75
C MET A 43 14.61 3.29 11.82
N GLY A 44 15.90 3.58 11.97
CA GLY A 44 16.63 4.54 11.13
C GLY A 44 16.90 5.88 11.83
N SER A 45 16.56 6.00 13.11
CA SER A 45 16.83 7.21 13.92
C SER A 45 17.36 6.88 15.32
N GLY A 46 17.72 5.62 15.57
CA GLY A 46 18.22 5.15 16.87
C GLY A 46 19.75 5.08 16.95
N ARG A 47 20.22 4.53 18.08
CA ARG A 47 21.65 4.41 18.42
C ARG A 47 22.47 3.60 17.42
N PHE A 48 21.86 2.66 16.71
CA PHE A 48 22.57 1.81 15.74
C PHE A 48 22.74 2.54 14.41
N SER A 49 21.72 3.32 14.00
CA SER A 49 21.72 4.11 12.77
C SER A 49 22.65 5.32 12.78
N VAL A 50 22.97 5.88 13.96
CA VAL A 50 23.91 7.02 14.12
C VAL A 50 25.31 6.71 13.60
N LYS A 51 25.69 5.44 13.51
CA LYS A 51 27.01 5.00 13.03
C LYS A 51 27.09 4.93 11.50
N LEU A 52 25.96 5.07 10.79
CA LEU A 52 25.92 5.00 9.34
C LEU A 52 26.44 6.29 8.72
N SER A 53 26.96 6.18 7.49
CA SER A 53 27.17 7.35 6.65
C SER A 53 25.82 8.00 6.33
N ASP A 54 25.79 9.31 6.05
CA ASP A 54 24.55 10.00 5.63
C ASP A 54 23.86 9.32 4.45
N LYS A 55 24.65 8.78 3.54
CA LYS A 55 24.15 8.05 2.38
C LYS A 55 23.46 6.75 2.80
N ASP A 56 24.11 5.92 3.61
CA ASP A 56 23.57 4.63 4.03
C ASP A 56 22.37 4.79 4.97
N TRP A 57 22.44 5.78 5.86
CA TRP A 57 21.33 6.21 6.70
C TRP A 57 20.12 6.58 5.84
N LYS A 58 20.32 7.42 4.81
CA LYS A 58 19.24 7.83 3.91
C LYS A 58 18.68 6.65 3.11
N ASP A 59 19.53 5.78 2.58
CA ASP A 59 19.12 4.61 1.81
C ASP A 59 18.28 3.64 2.67
N PHE A 60 18.72 3.36 3.90
CA PHE A 60 17.96 2.54 4.84
C PHE A 60 16.61 3.19 5.20
N ASN A 61 16.61 4.47 5.56
CA ASN A 61 15.39 5.19 5.94
C ASN A 61 14.39 5.26 4.79
N ASN A 62 14.84 5.39 3.55
CA ASN A 62 13.97 5.34 2.36
C ASN A 62 13.24 3.99 2.24
N ILE A 63 13.95 2.88 2.45
CA ILE A 63 13.37 1.53 2.44
C ILE A 63 12.40 1.37 3.61
N MET A 64 12.80 1.79 4.81
CA MET A 64 12.00 1.72 6.03
C MET A 64 10.70 2.54 5.90
N ARG A 65 10.78 3.79 5.40
CA ARG A 65 9.62 4.66 5.19
C ARG A 65 8.66 4.12 4.15
N THR A 66 9.18 3.50 3.09
CA THR A 66 8.33 2.86 2.07
C THR A 66 7.48 1.74 2.67
N HIS A 67 8.07 0.90 3.52
CA HIS A 67 7.34 -0.16 4.22
C HIS A 67 6.32 0.41 5.23
N GLN A 68 6.75 1.33 6.10
CA GLN A 68 5.87 1.92 7.12
C GLN A 68 4.67 2.64 6.50
N ASN A 69 4.90 3.40 5.44
CA ASN A 69 3.80 4.04 4.72
C ASN A 69 2.82 3.03 4.12
N TYR A 70 3.28 1.83 3.75
CA TYR A 70 2.35 0.77 3.33
C TYR A 70 1.52 0.29 4.51
N VAL A 71 2.17 -0.03 5.63
CA VAL A 71 1.48 -0.51 6.83
C VAL A 71 0.42 0.48 7.30
N GLU A 72 0.70 1.78 7.26
CA GLU A 72 -0.25 2.86 7.59
C GLU A 72 -1.49 2.86 6.66
N GLN A 73 -1.30 2.61 5.36
CA GLN A 73 -2.35 2.73 4.34
C GLN A 73 -3.09 1.43 4.05
N LEU A 74 -2.47 0.28 4.34
CA LEU A 74 -2.98 -1.04 3.96
C LEU A 74 -4.39 -1.33 4.52
N PRO A 75 -4.72 -1.04 5.79
CA PRO A 75 -6.06 -1.26 6.31
C PRO A 75 -7.11 -0.46 5.54
N ILE A 76 -6.81 0.81 5.23
CA ILE A 76 -7.71 1.70 4.50
C ILE A 76 -7.93 1.17 3.08
N ALA A 77 -6.86 0.79 2.38
CA ALA A 77 -6.92 0.29 1.01
C ALA A 77 -7.65 -1.06 0.90
N ILE A 78 -7.39 -2.01 1.80
CA ILE A 78 -8.10 -3.29 1.84
C ILE A 78 -9.58 -3.07 2.13
N SER A 79 -9.92 -2.25 3.13
CA SER A 79 -11.32 -1.96 3.45
C SER A 79 -12.03 -1.29 2.27
N ALA A 80 -11.40 -0.34 1.59
CA ALA A 80 -11.96 0.31 0.41
C ALA A 80 -12.20 -0.68 -0.74
N ALA A 81 -11.24 -1.57 -1.03
CA ALA A 81 -11.36 -2.57 -2.09
C ALA A 81 -12.50 -3.56 -1.81
N LEU A 82 -12.60 -4.05 -0.57
CA LEU A 82 -13.63 -5.01 -0.16
C LEU A 82 -15.02 -4.36 -0.13
N ILE A 83 -15.17 -3.19 0.50
CA ILE A 83 -16.46 -2.49 0.58
C ILE A 83 -16.91 -2.04 -0.81
N GLY A 84 -16.04 -1.42 -1.60
CA GLY A 84 -16.34 -1.00 -2.97
C GLY A 84 -16.70 -2.20 -3.85
N GLY A 85 -16.03 -3.34 -3.64
CA GLY A 85 -16.29 -4.58 -4.37
C GLY A 85 -17.68 -5.17 -4.14
N LEU A 86 -18.29 -4.96 -2.97
CA LEU A 86 -19.64 -5.46 -2.68
C LEU A 86 -20.71 -4.81 -3.58
N TYR A 87 -20.46 -3.59 -4.04
CA TYR A 87 -21.39 -2.84 -4.88
C TYR A 87 -20.97 -2.81 -6.35
N TYR A 88 -19.65 -2.71 -6.61
CA TYR A 88 -19.08 -2.53 -7.95
C TYR A 88 -17.84 -3.43 -8.14
N PRO A 89 -18.00 -4.76 -8.22
CA PRO A 89 -16.90 -5.73 -8.10
C PRO A 89 -15.78 -5.52 -9.13
N LYS A 90 -16.11 -5.38 -10.42
CA LYS A 90 -15.12 -5.15 -11.48
C LYS A 90 -14.39 -3.82 -11.35
N LEU A 91 -15.14 -2.74 -11.11
CA LEU A 91 -14.57 -1.39 -11.00
C LEU A 91 -13.60 -1.31 -9.82
N SER A 92 -14.03 -1.80 -8.65
CA SER A 92 -13.21 -1.82 -7.44
C SER A 92 -11.94 -2.67 -7.64
N ALA A 93 -12.05 -3.83 -8.29
CA ALA A 93 -10.90 -4.67 -8.59
C ALA A 93 -9.88 -3.99 -9.53
N ILE A 94 -10.34 -3.30 -10.58
CA ILE A 94 -9.46 -2.55 -11.50
C ILE A 94 -8.73 -1.44 -10.73
N LEU A 95 -9.45 -0.67 -9.91
CA LEU A 95 -8.87 0.40 -9.10
C LEU A 95 -7.89 -0.12 -8.04
N GLY A 96 -8.17 -1.29 -7.46
CA GLY A 96 -7.24 -1.99 -6.58
C GLY A 96 -5.98 -2.47 -7.29
N GLY A 97 -6.08 -2.92 -8.55
CA GLY A 97 -4.94 -3.18 -9.42
C GLY A 97 -4.09 -1.92 -9.66
N ILE A 98 -4.74 -0.79 -9.95
CA ILE A 98 -4.08 0.52 -10.06
C ILE A 98 -3.35 0.89 -8.76
N TYR A 99 -3.98 0.67 -7.60
CA TYR A 99 -3.35 0.90 -6.31
C TYR A 99 -2.07 0.07 -6.15
N ILE A 100 -2.12 -1.24 -6.42
CA ILE A 100 -0.95 -2.15 -6.34
C ILE A 100 0.18 -1.70 -7.27
N LEU A 101 -0.13 -1.28 -8.49
CA LEU A 101 0.86 -0.73 -9.43
C LEU A 101 1.45 0.60 -8.92
N GLY A 102 0.61 1.48 -8.38
CA GLY A 102 1.04 2.72 -7.74
C GLY A 102 2.01 2.47 -6.59
N ARG A 103 1.77 1.45 -5.75
CA ARG A 103 2.71 1.02 -4.69
C ARG A 103 4.05 0.54 -5.25
N ALA A 104 4.06 -0.15 -6.38
CA ALA A 104 5.30 -0.57 -7.05
C ALA A 104 6.11 0.64 -7.54
N PHE A 105 5.45 1.60 -8.23
CA PHE A 105 6.09 2.84 -8.68
C PHE A 105 6.54 3.71 -7.51
N TYR A 106 5.76 3.78 -6.44
CA TYR A 106 6.10 4.52 -5.22
C TYR A 106 7.41 3.98 -4.63
N SER A 107 7.49 2.67 -4.42
CA SER A 107 8.67 2.00 -3.87
C SER A 107 9.90 2.14 -4.77
N PHE A 108 9.72 1.94 -6.08
CA PHE A 108 10.79 2.11 -7.06
C PHE A 108 11.34 3.54 -7.09
N GLY A 109 10.43 4.53 -7.16
CA GLY A 109 10.77 5.95 -7.19
C GLY A 109 11.49 6.39 -5.92
N TYR A 110 11.00 5.97 -4.74
CA TYR A 110 11.64 6.25 -3.46
C TYR A 110 13.07 5.70 -3.41
N LYS A 111 13.26 4.47 -3.88
CA LYS A 111 14.57 3.81 -3.91
C LYS A 111 15.55 4.51 -4.87
N ARG A 112 15.09 4.94 -6.04
CA ARG A 112 15.98 5.45 -7.10
C ARG A 112 16.26 6.94 -6.99
N PHE A 113 15.28 7.73 -6.54
CA PHE A 113 15.35 9.19 -6.58
C PHE A 113 15.04 9.83 -5.21
N GLY A 114 14.95 9.02 -4.14
CA GLY A 114 14.65 9.49 -2.79
C GLY A 114 13.19 9.95 -2.64
N PRO A 115 12.88 10.75 -1.60
CA PRO A 115 11.51 11.08 -1.23
C PRO A 115 10.68 11.78 -2.31
N SER A 116 11.30 12.57 -3.20
CA SER A 116 10.60 13.23 -4.30
C SER A 116 10.22 12.26 -5.43
N GLY A 117 11.01 11.19 -5.63
CA GLY A 117 10.77 10.17 -6.65
C GLY A 117 9.47 9.39 -6.48
N ARG A 118 8.86 9.42 -5.30
CA ARG A 118 7.62 8.71 -4.99
C ARG A 118 6.39 9.27 -5.71
N MET A 119 6.46 10.50 -6.24
CA MET A 119 5.28 11.30 -6.58
C MET A 119 4.37 10.62 -7.62
N VAL A 120 4.94 10.05 -8.67
CA VAL A 120 4.16 9.33 -9.69
C VAL A 120 3.39 8.17 -9.05
N GLY A 121 4.06 7.35 -8.25
CA GLY A 121 3.41 6.25 -7.55
C GLY A 121 2.38 6.70 -6.51
N ALA A 122 2.62 7.82 -5.82
CA ALA A 122 1.69 8.42 -4.87
C ALA A 122 0.39 8.86 -5.55
N ILE A 123 0.49 9.59 -6.67
CA ILE A 123 -0.69 9.99 -7.42
C ILE A 123 -1.45 8.77 -7.95
N THR A 124 -0.73 7.78 -8.50
CA THR A 124 -1.36 6.55 -9.02
C THR A 124 -2.10 5.76 -7.92
N LEU A 125 -1.47 5.56 -6.76
CA LEU A 125 -2.12 4.82 -5.67
C LEU A 125 -3.30 5.62 -5.08
N ASP A 126 -3.21 6.94 -4.99
CA ASP A 126 -4.30 7.77 -4.45
C ASP A 126 -5.53 7.75 -5.36
N VAL A 127 -5.33 7.74 -6.70
CA VAL A 127 -6.43 7.57 -7.66
C VAL A 127 -7.14 6.23 -7.45
N GLY A 128 -6.38 5.14 -7.28
CA GLY A 128 -6.95 3.82 -7.01
C GLY A 128 -7.72 3.79 -5.68
N LEU A 129 -7.11 4.32 -4.62
CA LEU A 129 -7.70 4.36 -3.27
C LEU A 129 -9.00 5.17 -3.23
N LEU A 130 -8.96 6.42 -3.69
CA LEU A 130 -10.12 7.30 -3.68
C LEU A 130 -11.24 6.79 -4.58
N GLY A 131 -10.88 6.16 -5.70
CA GLY A 131 -11.86 5.50 -6.57
C GLY A 131 -12.59 4.36 -5.87
N MET A 132 -11.87 3.47 -5.17
CA MET A 132 -12.48 2.37 -4.41
C MET A 132 -13.36 2.89 -3.27
N MET A 133 -12.89 3.92 -2.54
CA MET A 133 -13.68 4.57 -1.49
C MET A 133 -14.96 5.20 -2.06
N GLY A 134 -14.86 5.92 -3.18
CA GLY A 134 -16.00 6.52 -3.86
C GLY A 134 -17.02 5.48 -4.32
N ALA A 135 -16.56 4.36 -4.89
CA ALA A 135 -17.42 3.23 -5.26
C ALA A 135 -18.17 2.68 -4.04
N GLY A 136 -17.48 2.50 -2.91
CA GLY A 136 -18.09 2.08 -1.65
C GLY A 136 -19.15 3.07 -1.14
N PHE A 137 -18.81 4.36 -1.05
CA PHE A 137 -19.74 5.38 -0.57
C PHE A 137 -20.99 5.51 -1.44
N VAL A 138 -20.83 5.57 -2.76
CA VAL A 138 -21.96 5.66 -3.70
C VAL A 138 -22.86 4.43 -3.57
N GLY A 139 -22.26 3.23 -3.46
CA GLY A 139 -22.99 1.98 -3.27
C GLY A 139 -23.82 1.98 -1.98
N ILE A 140 -23.19 2.37 -0.85
CA ILE A 140 -23.86 2.48 0.46
C ILE A 140 -25.03 3.47 0.41
N ILE A 141 -24.81 4.68 -0.11
CA ILE A 141 -25.84 5.72 -0.17
C ILE A 141 -27.02 5.26 -1.02
N LYS A 142 -26.77 4.67 -2.20
CA LYS A 142 -27.84 4.11 -3.04
C LYS A 142 -28.63 3.02 -2.33
N GLY A 143 -27.95 2.14 -1.60
CA GLY A 143 -28.60 1.10 -0.80
C GLY A 143 -29.55 1.69 0.25
N LEU A 144 -29.08 2.70 1.00
CA LEU A 144 -29.87 3.37 2.05
C LEU A 144 -31.06 4.16 1.50
N MET A 145 -30.99 4.70 0.28
CA MET A 145 -32.10 5.42 -0.35
C MET A 145 -33.15 4.49 -0.98
N SER A 146 -32.83 3.20 -1.15
CA SER A 146 -33.69 2.21 -1.80
C SER A 146 -34.53 1.38 -0.82
N THR A 147 -34.31 1.56 0.48
CA THR A 147 -35.07 0.97 1.60
C THR A 147 -36.15 1.92 2.07
#